data_AF-A0A143X3D8-F1
#
_entry.id   AF-A0A143X3D8-F1
#
_cell.length_a   1.000
_cell.length_b   1.000
_cell.length_c   1.000
_cell.angle_alpha   90.00
_cell.angle_beta   90.00
_cell.angle_gamma   90.00
#
_symmetry.space_group_name_H-M   'P 1'
#
loop_
_entity.id
_entity.type
_entity.pdbx_description
1 polymer ?
#
loop_
_entity_poly.entity_id
_entity_poly.type
_entity_poly.pdbx_seq_one_letter_code
_entity_poly.pdbx_strand_id
1 'polypeptide(L)'
;MGNQPYTAIEQAIIEAGDNDFVEDLDLESKKLHYSKDFYVAMYKLLEEEKMSPIEAYESLGFDTKKLGKNRAYRAAKQARKLGKKKGYTIDPSSYDGSVPRDKMGEMTPEEELAYQQARIIYLEKFIEFQKKSHHYWRLYIHHRKRSKSRPIYDGI
;
A
#
# COMPACT_ATOMS: atom_id res chain seq x y z
N MET A 1 21.43 26.15 38.11
CA MET A 1 21.27 26.68 36.75
C MET A 1 19.78 26.78 36.49
N GLY A 2 19.24 27.99 36.31
CA GLY A 2 17.79 28.15 36.14
C GLY A 2 17.33 27.49 34.83
N ASN A 3 16.30 26.67 34.90
CA ASN A 3 15.62 26.15 33.71
C ASN A 3 15.14 27.34 32.89
N GLN A 4 15.83 27.65 31.80
CA GLN A 4 15.34 28.59 30.80
C GLN A 4 14.02 28.02 30.29
N PRO A 5 12.91 28.77 30.34
CA PRO A 5 11.63 28.27 29.85
C PRO A 5 11.76 27.97 28.35
N TYR A 6 11.27 26.80 27.93
CA TYR A 6 11.21 26.43 26.52
C TYR A 6 10.57 27.54 25.70
N THR A 7 11.15 27.84 24.54
CA THR A 7 10.56 28.79 23.59
C THR A 7 9.22 28.29 23.08
N ALA A 8 8.37 29.18 22.56
CA ALA A 8 7.04 28.81 22.04
C ALA A 8 7.11 27.70 20.97
N ILE A 9 8.16 27.69 20.15
CA ILE A 9 8.34 26.66 19.13
C ILE A 9 8.83 25.33 19.70
N GLU A 10 9.63 25.35 20.75
CA GLU A 10 10.05 24.12 21.46
C GLU A 10 8.86 23.50 22.18
N GLN A 11 8.00 24.30 22.82
CA GLN A 11 6.75 23.82 23.42
C GLN A 11 5.84 23.17 22.37
N ALA A 12 5.70 23.80 21.20
CA ALA A 12 4.92 23.23 20.11
C ALA A 12 5.51 21.89 19.60
N ILE A 13 6.84 21.76 19.56
CA ILE A 13 7.51 20.52 19.15
C ILE A 13 7.29 19.42 20.20
N ILE A 14 7.36 19.76 21.49
CA ILE A 14 7.07 18.82 22.58
C ILE A 14 5.62 18.33 22.48
N GLU A 15 4.65 19.25 22.32
CA GLU A 15 3.23 18.92 22.14
C GLU A 15 2.99 18.05 20.90
N ALA A 16 3.67 18.35 19.79
CA ALA A 16 3.60 17.53 18.58
C ALA A 16 4.27 16.16 18.74
N GLY A 17 5.18 16.00 19.72
CA GLY A 17 5.86 14.75 20.03
C GLY A 17 4.95 13.68 20.63
N ASP A 18 3.83 14.09 21.23
CA ASP A 18 2.82 13.17 21.76
C ASP A 18 1.93 12.55 20.66
N ASN A 19 2.14 12.92 19.39
CA ASN A 19 1.41 12.38 18.25
C ASN A 19 2.01 11.02 17.81
N ASP A 20 1.15 10.01 17.61
CA ASP A 20 1.53 8.64 17.20
C ASP A 20 2.42 8.57 15.93
N PHE A 21 2.39 9.61 15.10
CA PHE A 21 3.19 9.73 13.89
C PHE A 21 4.62 10.23 14.10
N VAL A 22 5.01 10.58 15.34
CA VAL A 22 6.36 11.04 15.68
C VAL A 22 7.15 9.90 16.33
N GLU A 23 8.28 9.54 15.72
CA GLU A 23 9.20 8.53 16.28
C GLU A 23 10.19 9.14 17.27
N ASP A 24 10.68 10.34 16.96
CA ASP A 24 11.67 11.03 17.78
C ASP A 24 11.59 12.54 17.56
N LEU A 25 12.12 13.32 18.50
CA LEU A 25 12.22 14.76 18.39
C LEU A 25 13.59 15.26 18.87
N ASP A 26 14.11 16.24 18.15
CA ASP A 26 15.36 16.91 18.49
C ASP A 26 15.04 18.37 18.82
N LEU A 27 15.08 18.70 20.11
CA LEU A 27 14.80 20.05 20.61
C LEU A 27 15.91 21.05 20.26
N GLU A 28 17.17 20.61 20.17
CA GLU A 28 18.29 21.48 19.80
C GLU A 28 18.17 21.90 18.34
N SER A 29 17.91 20.95 17.44
CA SER A 29 17.68 21.22 16.01
C SER A 29 16.26 21.68 15.68
N LYS A 30 15.32 21.61 16.62
CA LYS A 30 13.89 21.90 16.44
C LYS A 30 13.24 21.04 15.35
N LYS A 31 13.59 19.75 15.32
CA LYS A 31 13.13 18.78 14.32
C LYS A 31 12.21 17.74 14.93
N LEU A 32 11.23 17.32 14.14
CA LEU A 32 10.42 16.14 14.37
C LEU A 32 10.87 15.06 13.38
N HIS A 33 11.12 13.87 13.88
CA HIS A 33 11.36 12.67 13.11
C HIS A 33 10.06 11.89 13.02
N TYR A 34 9.52 11.77 11.81
CA TYR A 34 8.23 11.15 11.58
C TYR A 34 8.37 9.68 11.23
N SER A 35 7.37 8.91 11.62
CA SER A 35 7.30 7.49 11.34
C SER A 35 7.11 7.19 9.86
N LYS A 36 7.36 5.93 9.51
CA LYS A 36 7.00 5.42 8.18
C LYS A 36 5.51 5.63 7.88
N ASP A 37 4.65 5.32 8.85
CA ASP A 37 3.19 5.38 8.70
C ASP A 37 2.69 6.81 8.47
N PHE A 38 3.34 7.79 9.09
CA PHE A 38 3.09 9.21 8.79
C PHE A 38 3.26 9.51 7.30
N TYR A 39 4.39 9.08 6.71
CA TYR A 39 4.67 9.37 5.31
C TYR A 39 3.73 8.62 4.37
N VAL A 40 3.25 7.42 4.76
CA VAL A 40 2.22 6.68 4.03
C VAL A 40 0.90 7.44 4.06
N ALA A 41 0.42 7.81 5.25
CA ALA A 41 -0.84 8.55 5.41
C ALA A 41 -0.79 9.91 4.71
N MET A 42 0.29 10.67 4.89
CA MET A 42 0.51 11.95 4.22
C MET A 42 0.51 11.79 2.69
N TYR A 43 1.08 10.71 2.16
CA TYR A 43 1.08 10.46 0.72
C TYR A 43 -0.34 10.17 0.19
N LYS A 44 -1.13 9.33 0.90
CA LYS A 44 -2.53 9.06 0.56
C LYS A 44 -3.35 10.35 0.50
N LEU A 45 -3.28 11.19 1.53
CA LEU A 45 -3.99 12.48 1.57
C LEU A 45 -3.62 13.42 0.41
N LEU A 46 -2.33 13.45 0.02
CA LEU A 46 -1.85 14.30 -1.06
C LEU A 46 -2.22 13.81 -2.46
N GLU A 47 -2.10 12.50 -2.71
CA GLU A 47 -2.21 11.94 -4.05
C GLU A 47 -3.57 11.31 -4.34
N GLU A 48 -4.24 10.73 -3.34
CA GLU A 48 -5.57 10.13 -3.50
C GLU A 48 -6.65 11.17 -3.23
N GLU A 49 -6.60 11.84 -2.09
CA GLU A 49 -7.61 12.84 -1.66
C GLU A 49 -7.35 14.25 -2.20
N LYS A 50 -6.20 14.46 -2.87
CA LYS A 50 -5.78 15.74 -3.49
C LYS A 50 -5.77 16.94 -2.53
N MET A 51 -5.55 16.71 -1.24
CA MET A 51 -5.42 17.77 -0.25
C MET A 51 -4.16 18.60 -0.48
N SER A 52 -4.18 19.86 -0.03
CA SER A 52 -2.96 20.67 -0.01
C SER A 52 -1.99 20.16 1.07
N PRO A 53 -0.66 20.43 0.95
CA PRO A 53 0.32 20.05 1.97
C PRO A 53 0.01 20.53 3.39
N ILE A 54 -0.67 21.67 3.53
CA ILE A 54 -1.03 22.23 4.83
C ILE A 54 -2.22 21.47 5.41
N GLU A 55 -3.28 21.32 4.63
CA GLU A 55 -4.50 20.59 5.06
C GLU A 55 -4.20 19.14 5.41
N ALA A 56 -3.40 18.45 4.59
CA ALA A 56 -3.01 17.07 4.87
C ALA A 56 -2.21 16.95 6.18
N TYR A 57 -1.30 17.90 6.44
CA TYR A 57 -0.49 17.90 7.65
C TYR A 57 -1.32 18.21 8.91
N GLU A 58 -2.30 19.12 8.79
CA GLU A 58 -3.25 19.43 9.87
C GLU A 58 -4.23 18.27 10.13
N SER A 59 -4.67 17.58 9.08
CA SER A 59 -5.51 16.37 9.18
C SER A 59 -4.82 15.25 9.96
N LEU A 60 -3.50 15.14 9.86
CA LEU A 60 -2.68 14.21 10.65
C LEU A 60 -2.40 14.68 12.08
N GLY A 61 -3.04 15.76 12.53
CA GLY A 61 -2.97 16.25 13.91
C GLY A 61 -1.83 17.24 14.18
N PHE A 62 -1.21 17.82 13.15
CA PHE A 62 -0.13 18.79 13.34
C PHE A 62 -0.56 20.24 13.04
N ASP A 63 -0.51 21.11 14.04
CA ASP A 63 -0.88 22.52 13.89
C ASP A 63 0.21 23.34 13.17
N THR A 64 -0.08 23.81 11.94
CA THR A 64 0.87 24.61 11.17
C THR A 64 1.03 26.05 11.66
N LYS A 65 0.11 26.56 12.48
CA LYS A 65 0.23 27.89 13.09
C LYS A 65 1.32 27.89 14.15
N LYS A 66 1.42 26.81 14.93
CA LYS A 66 2.46 26.61 15.96
C LYS A 66 3.79 26.12 15.36
N LEU A 67 3.73 25.13 14.46
CA LEU A 67 4.92 24.43 13.95
C LEU A 67 5.53 25.07 12.69
N GLY A 68 4.76 25.92 12.01
CA GLY A 68 5.16 26.61 10.78
C GLY A 68 4.84 25.83 9.50
N LYS A 69 4.29 26.54 8.52
CA LYS A 69 3.88 25.98 7.20
C LYS A 69 5.02 25.32 6.42
N ASN A 70 6.25 25.81 6.56
CA ASN A 70 7.41 25.23 5.88
C ASN A 70 7.66 23.77 6.26
N ARG A 71 7.31 23.38 7.49
CA ARG A 71 7.43 21.99 7.94
C ARG A 71 6.46 21.08 7.18
N ALA A 72 5.21 21.50 7.01
CA ALA A 72 4.21 20.79 6.21
C ALA A 72 4.67 20.59 4.75
N TYR A 73 5.18 21.64 4.10
CA TYR A 73 5.71 21.52 2.73
C TYR A 73 6.90 20.56 2.61
N ARG A 74 7.81 20.58 3.60
CA ARG A 74 8.95 19.66 3.64
C ARG A 74 8.50 18.22 3.86
N ALA A 75 7.57 17.99 4.79
CA ALA A 75 6.98 16.69 5.05
C ALA A 75 6.29 16.14 3.79
N ALA A 76 5.47 16.94 3.13
CA ALA A 76 4.81 16.57 1.87
C ALA A 76 5.81 16.22 0.75
N LYS A 77 6.89 16.99 0.61
CA LYS A 77 7.95 16.69 -0.38
C LYS A 77 8.61 15.34 -0.09
N GLN A 78 8.87 15.03 1.18
CA GLN A 78 9.43 13.73 1.57
C GLN A 78 8.42 12.59 1.37
N ALA A 79 7.16 12.77 1.78
CA ALA A 79 6.08 11.80 1.56
C ALA A 79 5.95 11.42 0.08
N ARG A 80 5.93 12.41 -0.83
CA ARG A 80 5.91 12.15 -2.29
C ARG A 80 7.13 11.41 -2.81
N LYS A 81 8.31 11.66 -2.23
CA LYS A 81 9.54 10.96 -2.59
C LYS A 81 9.54 9.52 -2.09
N LEU A 82 9.03 9.29 -0.89
CA LEU A 82 8.99 8.00 -0.23
C LEU A 82 7.86 7.12 -0.76
N GLY A 83 6.64 7.64 -0.94
CA GLY A 83 5.48 6.91 -1.47
C GLY A 83 5.70 6.29 -2.85
N LYS A 84 6.63 6.84 -3.65
CA LYS A 84 7.04 6.26 -4.94
C LYS A 84 7.99 5.07 -4.82
N LYS A 85 8.54 4.79 -3.63
CA LYS A 85 9.45 3.67 -3.39
C LYS A 85 8.68 2.44 -2.91
N LYS A 86 9.16 1.26 -3.30
CA LYS A 86 8.67 -0.03 -2.78
C LYS A 86 8.75 -0.03 -1.25
N GLY A 87 7.64 -0.39 -0.59
CA GLY A 87 7.53 -0.47 0.86
C GLY A 87 6.87 0.73 1.55
N TYR A 88 6.68 1.86 0.88
CA TYR A 88 5.87 3.01 1.37
C TYR A 88 4.50 3.10 0.69
N THR A 89 4.23 2.18 -0.23
CA THR A 89 2.93 1.91 -0.81
C THR A 89 2.76 0.40 -0.77
N ILE A 90 1.59 -0.05 -0.33
CA ILE A 90 1.27 -1.46 -0.24
C ILE A 90 0.68 -1.85 -1.60
N ASP A 91 1.56 -2.27 -2.51
CA ASP A 91 1.16 -2.69 -3.86
C ASP A 91 0.72 -4.17 -3.81
N PRO A 92 -0.53 -4.49 -4.18
CA PRO A 92 -1.00 -5.87 -4.28
C PRO A 92 -0.10 -6.74 -5.17
N SER A 93 0.49 -6.15 -6.21
CA SER A 93 1.37 -6.85 -7.15
C SER A 93 2.68 -7.33 -6.49
N SER A 94 3.02 -6.82 -5.30
CA SER A 94 4.21 -7.23 -4.56
C SER A 94 4.01 -8.52 -3.74
N TYR A 95 2.76 -8.95 -3.54
CA TYR A 95 2.42 -10.14 -2.77
C TYR A 95 2.19 -11.37 -3.67
N ASP A 96 2.63 -12.55 -3.20
CA ASP A 96 2.34 -13.81 -3.88
C ASP A 96 0.91 -14.26 -3.58
N GLY A 97 -0.01 -13.90 -4.47
CA GLY A 97 -1.41 -14.30 -4.41
C GLY A 97 -1.65 -15.82 -4.55
N SER A 98 -0.64 -16.66 -4.82
CA SER A 98 -0.81 -18.12 -4.86
C SER A 98 -0.74 -18.79 -3.49
N VAL A 99 -0.05 -18.16 -2.53
CA VAL A 99 0.15 -18.68 -1.17
C VAL A 99 -1.14 -18.50 -0.36
N PRO A 100 -1.62 -19.49 0.41
CA PRO A 100 -2.75 -19.33 1.33
C PRO A 100 -2.46 -18.39 2.51
N ARG A 101 -3.49 -17.72 3.03
CA ARG A 101 -3.37 -16.70 4.10
C ARG A 101 -2.64 -17.21 5.33
N ASP A 102 -2.92 -18.45 5.75
CA ASP A 102 -2.35 -19.08 6.95
C ASP A 102 -0.82 -19.23 6.88
N LYS A 103 -0.23 -19.17 5.68
CA LYS A 103 1.22 -19.31 5.46
C LYS A 103 1.96 -17.98 5.35
N MET A 104 1.25 -16.85 5.31
CA MET A 104 1.87 -15.52 5.11
C MET A 104 2.43 -14.90 6.41
N GLY A 105 2.08 -15.46 7.57
CA GLY A 105 2.49 -14.92 8.87
C GLY A 105 1.63 -13.73 9.32
N GLU A 106 2.14 -13.00 10.33
CA GLU A 106 1.51 -11.78 10.84
C GLU A 106 1.70 -10.65 9.83
N MET A 107 0.63 -9.91 9.57
CA MET A 107 0.58 -8.76 8.66
C MET A 107 -0.28 -7.67 9.30
N THR A 108 0.00 -6.43 8.98
CA THR A 108 -0.89 -5.32 9.33
C THR A 108 -2.20 -5.41 8.52
N PRO A 109 -3.30 -4.79 8.97
CA PRO A 109 -4.57 -4.81 8.23
C PRO A 109 -4.46 -4.31 6.79
N GLU A 110 -3.60 -3.32 6.55
CA GLU A 110 -3.40 -2.78 5.19
C GLU A 110 -2.59 -3.73 4.30
N GLU A 111 -1.56 -4.39 4.85
CA GLU A 111 -0.80 -5.42 4.13
C GLU A 111 -1.66 -6.63 3.82
N GLU A 112 -2.54 -7.01 4.75
CA GLU A 112 -3.52 -8.06 4.55
C GLU A 112 -4.51 -7.71 3.43
N LEU A 113 -5.01 -6.47 3.39
CA LEU A 113 -5.88 -6.00 2.31
C LEU A 113 -5.20 -6.13 0.93
N ALA A 114 -3.94 -5.70 0.83
CA ALA A 114 -3.21 -5.80 -0.44
C ALA A 114 -2.89 -7.25 -0.82
N TYR A 115 -2.55 -8.11 0.14
CA TYR A 115 -2.43 -9.54 -0.10
C TYR A 115 -3.75 -10.15 -0.59
N GLN A 116 -4.89 -9.76 0.00
CA GLN A 116 -6.20 -10.23 -0.44
C GLN A 116 -6.50 -9.79 -1.88
N GLN A 117 -6.17 -8.54 -2.25
CA GLN A 117 -6.26 -8.06 -3.63
C GLN A 117 -5.36 -8.89 -4.58
N ALA A 118 -4.13 -9.20 -4.17
CA ALA A 118 -3.23 -10.07 -4.94
C ALA A 118 -3.80 -11.47 -5.14
N ARG A 119 -4.39 -12.04 -4.07
CA ARG A 119 -5.05 -13.35 -4.07
C ARG A 119 -6.25 -13.39 -5.01
N ILE A 120 -7.07 -12.34 -5.02
CA ILE A 120 -8.21 -12.20 -5.94
C ILE A 120 -7.71 -12.22 -7.39
N ILE A 121 -6.73 -11.38 -7.72
CA ILE A 121 -6.15 -11.32 -9.08
C ILE A 121 -5.61 -12.69 -9.52
N TYR A 122 -4.93 -13.41 -8.62
CA TYR A 122 -4.43 -14.76 -8.89
C TYR A 122 -5.58 -15.73 -9.19
N LEU A 123 -6.62 -15.75 -8.36
CA LEU A 123 -7.76 -16.65 -8.51
C LEU A 123 -8.56 -16.34 -9.79
N GLU A 124 -8.73 -15.08 -10.16
CA GLU A 124 -9.37 -14.68 -11.42
C GLU A 124 -8.60 -15.23 -12.62
N LYS A 125 -7.28 -15.04 -12.66
CA LYS A 125 -6.41 -15.60 -13.71
C LYS A 125 -6.43 -17.12 -13.73
N PHE A 126 -6.48 -17.76 -12.56
CA PHE A 126 -6.57 -19.21 -12.46
C PHE A 126 -7.90 -19.75 -13.03
N ILE A 127 -9.01 -19.08 -12.73
CA ILE A 127 -10.33 -19.41 -13.29
C ILE A 127 -10.34 -19.23 -14.81
N GLU A 128 -9.78 -18.14 -15.32
CA GLU A 128 -9.65 -17.93 -16.78
C GLU A 128 -8.85 -19.03 -17.45
N PHE A 129 -7.72 -19.43 -16.85
CA PHE A 129 -6.91 -20.54 -17.32
C PHE A 129 -7.69 -21.85 -17.30
N GLN A 130 -8.40 -22.14 -16.22
CA GLN A 130 -9.21 -23.35 -16.09
C GLN A 130 -10.34 -23.41 -17.14
N LYS A 131 -11.01 -22.29 -17.39
CA LYS A 131 -12.04 -22.17 -18.44
C LYS A 131 -11.47 -22.48 -19.83
N LYS A 132 -10.30 -21.92 -20.16
CA LYS A 132 -9.59 -22.19 -21.43
C LYS A 132 -9.20 -23.65 -21.55
N SER A 133 -8.54 -24.22 -20.54
CA SER A 133 -8.13 -25.63 -20.54
C SER A 133 -9.33 -26.57 -20.67
N HIS A 134 -10.41 -26.32 -19.93
CA HIS A 134 -11.62 -27.15 -20.01
C HIS A 134 -12.28 -27.07 -21.40
N HIS A 135 -12.27 -25.89 -22.04
CA HIS A 135 -12.72 -25.74 -23.43
C HIS A 135 -11.91 -26.60 -24.40
N TYR A 136 -10.57 -26.56 -24.31
CA TYR A 136 -9.69 -27.38 -25.14
C TYR A 136 -9.89 -28.89 -24.89
N TRP A 137 -10.03 -29.31 -23.64
CA TRP A 137 -10.30 -30.70 -23.28
C TRP A 137 -11.63 -31.20 -23.88
N ARG A 138 -12.69 -30.37 -23.85
CA ARG A 138 -13.97 -30.72 -24.50
C ARG A 138 -13.81 -30.91 -26.00
N LEU A 139 -13.14 -29.98 -26.69
CA LEU A 139 -12.89 -30.10 -28.13
C LEU A 139 -12.10 -31.37 -28.47
N TYR A 140 -11.04 -31.66 -27.73
CA TYR A 140 -10.22 -32.85 -27.93
C TYR A 140 -11.04 -34.15 -27.79
N ILE A 141 -11.86 -34.26 -26.73
CA ILE A 141 -12.72 -35.43 -26.51
C ILE A 141 -13.76 -35.56 -27.64
N HIS A 142 -14.40 -34.45 -28.05
CA HIS A 142 -15.38 -34.46 -29.13
C HIS A 142 -14.78 -34.83 -30.49
N HIS A 143 -13.58 -34.32 -30.83
CA HIS A 143 -12.87 -34.70 -32.05
C HIS A 143 -12.49 -36.18 -32.06
N ARG A 144 -12.01 -36.72 -30.93
CA ARG A 144 -11.61 -38.13 -30.81
C ARG A 144 -12.79 -39.09 -30.89
N LYS A 145 -13.99 -38.69 -30.43
CA LYS A 145 -15.23 -39.45 -30.64
C LYS A 145 -15.64 -39.45 -32.11
N ARG A 146 -15.61 -38.29 -32.78
CA ARG A 146 -15.93 -38.17 -34.22
C ARG A 146 -15.00 -38.97 -35.14
N SER A 147 -13.71 -39.10 -34.80
CA SER A 147 -12.77 -39.88 -35.62
C SER A 147 -12.98 -41.39 -35.47
N LYS A 148 -13.39 -41.88 -34.29
CA LYS A 148 -13.69 -43.31 -34.05
C LYS A 148 -15.04 -43.76 -34.63
N SER A 149 -15.94 -42.82 -34.91
CA SER A 149 -17.29 -43.11 -35.44
C SER A 149 -17.38 -43.04 -36.97
N ARG A 150 -16.29 -42.78 -37.70
CA ARG A 150 -16.33 -42.82 -39.16
C ARG A 150 -16.25 -44.29 -39.62
N PRO A 151 -17.24 -44.81 -40.36
CA PRO A 151 -17.10 -46.12 -40.97
C PRO A 151 -15.94 -46.07 -41.96
N ILE A 152 -15.01 -47.01 -41.83
CA ILE A 152 -13.99 -47.25 -42.85
C ILE A 152 -14.75 -47.87 -44.02
N TYR A 153 -14.99 -47.08 -45.07
CA TYR A 153 -15.39 -47.65 -46.35
C TYR A 153 -14.13 -48.29 -46.95
N ASP A 154 -13.96 -49.59 -46.72
CA ASP A 154 -13.03 -50.40 -47.48
C ASP A 154 -13.59 -50.51 -48.91
N GLY A 155 -12.94 -49.81 -49.82
CA GLY A 155 -13.29 -49.83 -51.24
C GLY A 155 -13.05 -51.20 -51.85
N ILE A 156 -14.11 -51.78 -52.41
CA ILE A 156 -14.08 -52.82 -53.44
C ILE A 156 -14.97 -52.34 -54.58
#